data_AF-A0A9W6FK67-F1
#
_entry.id   AF-A0A9W6FK67-F1
#
_cell.length_a   1.000
_cell.length_b   1.000
_cell.length_c   1.000
_cell.angle_alpha   90.00
_cell.angle_beta   90.00
_cell.angle_gamma   90.00
#
_symmetry.space_group_name_H-M   'P 1'
#
loop_
_entity.id
_entity.type
_entity.pdbx_description
1 polymer ?
#
loop_
_entity_poly.entity_id
_entity_poly.type
_entity_poly.pdbx_seq_one_letter_code
_entity_poly.pdbx_strand_id
1 'polypeptide(L)'
;MTKRTPENIARVRQMAAEGRIAKEIAAAIGVAPSCIAKWARWAGIKLPTRSQAQIIRFSDPAKRAHLSRAGRSAGRPPKSEIVPQWVPRNLHDDYVDFAELYGEEIAARRVSAMKAEAARC
;
A
#
# COMPACT_ATOMS: atom_id res chain seq x y z
N MET A 1 23.58 -5.99 -20.60
CA MET A 1 23.74 -4.80 -19.73
C MET A 1 22.84 -3.69 -20.24
N THR A 2 21.64 -3.54 -19.68
CA THR A 2 20.74 -2.43 -20.01
C THR A 2 21.36 -1.14 -19.47
N LYS A 3 21.75 -0.22 -20.36
CA LYS A 3 22.44 1.02 -19.98
C LYS A 3 21.45 2.02 -19.38
N ARG A 4 21.97 2.93 -18.56
CA ARG A 4 21.23 4.11 -18.07
C ARG A 4 20.95 5.02 -19.29
N THR A 5 19.80 4.86 -19.91
CA THR A 5 19.33 5.74 -20.99
C THR A 5 18.41 6.82 -20.41
N PRO A 6 18.30 8.00 -21.05
CA PRO A 6 17.36 9.04 -20.63
C PRO A 6 15.91 8.54 -20.63
N GLU A 7 15.54 7.67 -21.58
CA GLU A 7 14.22 7.04 -21.66
C GLU A 7 13.91 6.17 -20.43
N ASN A 8 14.89 5.38 -19.97
CA ASN A 8 14.72 4.55 -18.78
C ASN A 8 14.61 5.40 -17.51
N ILE A 9 15.35 6.51 -17.42
CA ILE A 9 15.21 7.45 -16.29
C ILE A 9 13.82 8.12 -16.31
N ALA A 10 13.32 8.50 -17.48
CA ALA A 10 11.98 9.05 -17.62
C ALA A 10 10.90 8.04 -17.17
N ARG A 11 11.04 6.77 -17.58
CA ARG A 11 10.17 5.67 -17.11
C ARG A 11 10.23 5.47 -15.60
N VAL A 12 11.43 5.49 -15.00
CA VAL A 12 11.59 5.39 -13.54
C VAL A 12 10.88 6.55 -12.84
N ARG A 13 11.01 7.78 -13.36
CA ARG A 13 10.36 8.97 -12.78
C ARG A 13 8.84 8.89 -12.84
N GLN A 14 8.29 8.48 -13.99
CA GLN A 14 6.86 8.30 -14.16
C GLN A 14 6.30 7.24 -13.21
N MET A 15 6.92 6.06 -13.16
CA MET A 15 6.46 4.98 -12.29
C MET A 15 6.63 5.30 -10.80
N ALA A 16 7.65 6.08 -10.42
CA ALA A 16 7.79 6.57 -9.06
C ALA A 16 6.66 7.53 -8.67
N ALA A 17 6.22 8.40 -9.60
CA ALA A 17 5.08 9.29 -9.40
C ALA A 17 3.74 8.51 -9.27
N GLU A 18 3.62 7.37 -9.94
CA GLU A 18 2.51 6.42 -9.75
C GLU A 18 2.55 5.66 -8.41
N GLY A 19 3.58 5.89 -7.58
CA GLY A 19 3.75 5.21 -6.30
C GLY A 19 4.31 3.79 -6.42
N ARG A 20 4.91 3.41 -7.55
CA ARG A 20 5.54 2.08 -7.70
C ARG A 20 6.87 2.03 -6.98
N ILE A 21 7.17 0.86 -6.41
CA ILE A 21 8.44 0.62 -5.72
C ILE A 21 9.53 0.16 -6.69
N ALA A 22 10.80 0.29 -6.29
CA ALA A 22 11.96 -0.10 -7.09
C ALA A 22 11.85 -1.50 -7.72
N LYS A 23 11.28 -2.48 -6.98
CA LYS A 23 11.08 -3.86 -7.45
C LYS A 23 10.11 -3.95 -8.63
N GLU A 24 9.06 -3.17 -8.65
CA GLU A 24 8.05 -3.18 -9.72
C GLU A 24 8.54 -2.45 -10.95
N ILE A 25 9.23 -1.32 -10.74
CA ILE A 25 9.88 -0.56 -11.80
C ILE A 25 10.93 -1.44 -12.49
N ALA A 26 11.70 -2.17 -11.69
CA ALA A 26 12.68 -3.15 -12.16
C ALA A 26 12.05 -4.27 -13.00
N ALA A 27 10.93 -4.85 -12.54
CA ALA A 27 10.21 -5.87 -13.29
C ALA A 27 9.66 -5.35 -14.62
N ALA A 28 9.14 -4.11 -14.64
CA ALA A 28 8.60 -3.50 -15.85
C ALA A 28 9.68 -3.14 -16.89
N ILE A 29 10.88 -2.78 -16.44
CA ILE A 29 12.01 -2.40 -17.31
C ILE A 29 12.90 -3.62 -17.65
N GLY A 30 12.78 -4.73 -16.92
CA GLY A 30 13.59 -5.93 -17.11
C GLY A 30 15.01 -5.79 -16.56
N VAL A 31 15.19 -5.10 -15.43
CA VAL A 31 16.50 -4.89 -14.80
C VAL A 31 16.48 -5.27 -13.32
N ALA A 32 17.66 -5.40 -12.71
CA ALA A 32 17.75 -5.65 -11.28
C ALA A 32 17.25 -4.43 -10.46
N PRO A 33 16.57 -4.64 -9.32
CA PRO A 33 16.13 -3.54 -8.44
C PRO A 33 17.26 -2.65 -7.95
N SER A 34 18.45 -3.22 -7.76
CA SER A 34 19.67 -2.48 -7.39
C SER A 34 20.09 -1.45 -8.45
N CYS A 35 19.87 -1.75 -9.74
CA CYS A 35 20.11 -0.80 -10.83
C CYS A 35 19.15 0.39 -10.75
N ILE A 36 17.86 0.14 -10.50
CA ILE A 36 16.84 1.19 -10.36
C ILE A 36 17.15 2.10 -9.18
N ALA A 37 17.49 1.54 -8.02
CA ALA A 37 17.86 2.32 -6.84
C ALA A 37 19.08 3.22 -7.12
N LYS A 38 20.08 2.70 -7.83
CA LYS A 38 21.27 3.46 -8.23
C LYS A 38 20.94 4.59 -9.21
N TRP A 39 20.12 4.31 -10.22
CA TRP A 39 19.68 5.32 -11.20
C TRP A 39 18.83 6.41 -10.57
N ALA A 40 17.91 6.05 -9.69
CA ALA A 40 17.08 7.00 -8.95
C ALA A 40 17.92 7.91 -8.07
N ARG A 41 18.89 7.36 -7.32
CA ARG A 41 19.84 8.15 -6.52
C ARG A 41 20.63 9.14 -7.38
N TRP A 42 21.15 8.70 -8.53
CA TRP A 42 21.92 9.55 -9.44
C TRP A 42 21.09 10.61 -10.18
N ALA A 43 19.79 10.38 -10.33
CA ALA A 43 18.86 11.31 -10.98
C ALA A 43 18.08 12.19 -9.98
N GLY A 44 18.32 12.03 -8.67
CA GLY A 44 17.59 12.76 -7.62
C GLY A 44 16.11 12.35 -7.49
N ILE A 45 15.74 11.15 -7.97
CA ILE A 45 14.36 10.66 -7.93
C ILE A 45 14.13 10.00 -6.57
N LYS A 46 13.15 10.50 -5.80
CA LYS A 46 12.69 9.85 -4.57
C LYS A 46 11.77 8.69 -4.93
N LEU A 47 12.23 7.48 -4.68
CA LEU A 47 11.38 6.30 -4.77
C LEU A 47 10.57 6.15 -3.48
N PRO A 48 9.27 5.81 -3.56
CA PRO A 48 8.47 5.55 -2.38
C PRO A 48 9.00 4.32 -1.64
N THR A 49 8.96 4.37 -0.32
CA THR A 49 9.17 3.17 0.50
C THR A 49 8.01 2.19 0.32
N ARG A 50 8.19 0.93 0.75
CA ARG A 50 7.09 -0.05 0.70
C ARG A 50 5.83 0.43 1.42
N SER A 51 6.00 1.04 2.59
CA SER A 51 4.89 1.61 3.37
C SER A 51 4.20 2.76 2.63
N GLN A 52 4.97 3.69 2.06
CA GLN A 52 4.42 4.79 1.26
C GLN A 52 3.68 4.30 0.01
N ALA A 53 4.23 3.30 -0.69
CA ALA A 53 3.57 2.70 -1.83
C ALA A 53 2.26 1.99 -1.45
N GLN A 54 2.21 1.35 -0.28
CA GLN A 54 0.96 0.78 0.25
C GLN A 54 -0.08 1.86 0.55
N ILE A 55 0.32 2.96 1.21
CA ILE A 55 -0.57 4.10 1.47
C ILE A 55 -1.13 4.67 0.16
N ILE A 56 -0.28 4.87 -0.86
CA ILE A 56 -0.72 5.39 -2.18
C ILE A 56 -1.70 4.43 -2.86
N ARG A 57 -1.43 3.12 -2.81
CA ARG A 57 -2.33 2.11 -3.40
C ARG A 57 -3.67 2.03 -2.70
N PHE A 58 -3.68 2.19 -1.38
CA PHE A 58 -4.88 2.11 -0.58
C PHE A 58 -5.71 3.39 -0.66
N SER A 59 -5.06 4.52 -0.92
CA SER A 59 -5.72 5.80 -1.23
C SER A 59 -6.56 5.73 -2.52
N ASP A 60 -6.25 4.81 -3.43
CA ASP A 60 -7.05 4.58 -4.64
C ASP A 60 -8.28 3.70 -4.31
N PRO A 61 -9.51 4.27 -4.38
CA PRO A 61 -10.72 3.55 -3.99
C PRO A 61 -11.02 2.34 -4.88
N ALA A 62 -10.57 2.34 -6.14
CA ALA A 62 -10.75 1.21 -7.05
C ALA A 62 -9.82 0.04 -6.68
N LYS A 63 -8.58 0.33 -6.27
CA LYS A 63 -7.65 -0.68 -5.77
C LYS A 63 -8.10 -1.25 -4.42
N ARG A 64 -8.63 -0.40 -3.53
CA ARG A 64 -9.25 -0.83 -2.27
C ARG A 64 -10.42 -1.78 -2.52
N ALA A 65 -11.33 -1.42 -3.43
CA ALA A 65 -12.47 -2.25 -3.79
C ALA A 65 -12.05 -3.63 -4.35
N HIS A 66 -11.03 -3.66 -5.21
CA HIS A 66 -10.50 -4.90 -5.79
C HIS A 66 -9.90 -5.84 -4.73
N LEU A 67 -9.08 -5.31 -3.81
CA LEU A 67 -8.50 -6.08 -2.70
C LEU A 67 -9.59 -6.62 -1.75
N SER A 68 -10.61 -5.81 -1.42
CA SER A 68 -11.74 -6.24 -0.61
C SER A 68 -12.56 -7.38 -1.25
N ARG A 69 -12.56 -7.45 -2.58
CA ARG A 69 -13.30 -8.47 -3.35
C ARG A 69 -12.49 -9.77 -3.43
N ALA A 70 -11.18 -9.68 -3.63
CA ALA A 70 -10.27 -10.82 -3.61
C ALA A 70 -10.26 -11.53 -2.24
N GLY A 71 -10.29 -10.76 -1.14
CA GLY A 71 -10.36 -11.30 0.22
C GLY A 71 -11.70 -11.99 0.58
N ARG A 72 -12.79 -11.67 -0.13
CA ARG A 72 -14.12 -12.28 0.09
C ARG A 72 -14.29 -13.65 -0.57
N SER A 73 -13.56 -13.92 -1.65
CA SER A 73 -13.65 -15.18 -2.41
C SER A 73 -12.80 -16.32 -1.87
N ALA A 74 -11.92 -16.08 -0.88
CA ALA A 74 -10.96 -17.06 -0.37
C ALA A 74 -11.48 -17.94 0.80
N GLY A 75 -12.80 -17.98 1.04
CA GLY A 75 -13.37 -18.79 2.14
C GLY A 75 -13.10 -18.23 3.55
N ARG A 76 -12.90 -16.91 3.66
CA ARG A 76 -12.64 -16.23 4.95
C ARG A 76 -13.89 -16.30 5.84
N PRO A 77 -13.76 -16.59 7.15
CA PRO A 77 -14.87 -16.54 8.08
C PRO A 77 -15.55 -15.16 8.06
N PRO A 78 -16.85 -15.09 8.41
CA PRO A 78 -17.60 -13.85 8.39
C PRO A 78 -16.89 -12.75 9.21
N LYS A 79 -16.86 -11.52 8.69
CA LYS A 79 -16.08 -10.39 9.25
C LYS A 79 -16.29 -10.17 10.76
N SER A 80 -17.48 -10.46 11.28
CA SER A 80 -17.81 -10.34 12.71
C SER A 80 -17.01 -11.26 13.62
N GLU A 81 -16.44 -12.34 13.09
CA GLU A 81 -15.63 -13.29 13.84
C GLU A 81 -14.16 -12.83 13.95
N ILE A 82 -13.73 -11.94 13.05
CA ILE A 82 -12.38 -11.35 13.00
C ILE A 82 -12.35 -9.98 13.71
N VAL A 83 -13.47 -9.25 13.71
CA VAL A 83 -13.56 -7.88 14.24
C VAL A 83 -14.13 -7.89 15.66
N PRO A 84 -13.39 -7.41 16.68
CA PRO A 84 -13.89 -7.32 18.04
C PRO A 84 -15.16 -6.47 18.17
N GLN A 85 -16.07 -6.85 19.08
CA GLN A 85 -17.37 -6.19 19.24
C GLN A 85 -17.29 -4.69 19.62
N TRP A 86 -16.18 -4.24 20.21
CA TRP A 86 -15.99 -2.83 20.56
C TRP A 86 -15.76 -1.92 19.34
N VAL A 87 -15.42 -2.51 18.18
CA VAL A 87 -15.17 -1.82 16.92
C VAL A 87 -16.51 -1.49 16.24
N PRO A 88 -16.82 -0.19 16.03
CA PRO A 88 -18.04 0.23 15.36
C PRO A 88 -18.19 -0.36 13.96
N ARG A 89 -19.42 -0.70 13.56
CA ARG A 89 -19.71 -1.40 12.29
C ARG A 89 -19.21 -0.66 11.04
N ASN A 90 -19.20 0.68 11.08
CA ASN A 90 -18.68 1.52 10.00
C ASN A 90 -17.14 1.53 9.91
N LEU A 91 -16.43 0.99 10.89
CA LEU A 91 -14.97 0.87 10.93
C LEU A 91 -14.49 -0.59 10.81
N HIS A 92 -15.39 -1.53 10.53
CA HIS A 92 -15.05 -2.96 10.38
C HIS A 92 -14.09 -3.21 9.22
N ASP A 93 -14.33 -2.57 8.07
CA ASP A 93 -13.44 -2.70 6.91
C ASP A 93 -12.05 -2.13 7.19
N ASP A 94 -11.95 -0.95 7.82
CA ASP A 94 -10.67 -0.36 8.20
C ASP A 94 -9.92 -1.26 9.21
N TYR A 95 -10.60 -1.83 10.20
CA TYR A 95 -9.97 -2.76 11.15
C TYR A 95 -9.37 -3.98 10.46
N VAL A 96 -10.13 -4.63 9.58
CA VAL A 96 -9.64 -5.82 8.84
C VAL A 96 -8.46 -5.46 7.96
N ASP A 97 -8.52 -4.33 7.25
CA ASP A 97 -7.45 -3.87 6.38
C ASP A 97 -6.17 -3.56 7.19
N PHE A 98 -6.28 -2.88 8.34
CA PHE A 98 -5.12 -2.63 9.21
C PHE A 98 -4.57 -3.90 9.85
N ALA A 99 -5.43 -4.82 10.28
CA ALA A 99 -5.02 -6.07 10.92
C ALA A 99 -4.24 -6.95 9.95
N GLU A 100 -4.67 -7.00 8.68
CA GLU A 100 -4.00 -7.75 7.62
C GLU A 100 -2.65 -7.14 7.22
N LEU A 101 -2.53 -5.81 7.25
CA LEU A 101 -1.33 -5.10 6.80
C LEU A 101 -0.26 -4.95 7.89
N TYR A 102 -0.68 -4.76 9.14
CA TYR A 102 0.21 -4.34 10.24
C TYR A 102 0.05 -5.17 11.51
N GLY A 103 -0.89 -6.11 11.53
CA GLY A 103 -1.24 -6.88 12.72
C GLY A 103 -2.35 -6.22 13.56
N GLU A 104 -3.01 -7.04 14.36
CA GLU A 104 -4.23 -6.67 15.10
C GLU A 104 -4.01 -5.56 16.13
N GLU A 105 -2.84 -5.49 16.76
CA GLU A 105 -2.52 -4.43 17.75
C GLU A 105 -2.51 -3.04 17.13
N ILE A 106 -1.97 -2.91 15.92
CA ILE A 106 -1.92 -1.64 15.19
C ILE A 106 -3.31 -1.25 14.71
N ALA A 107 -4.09 -2.23 14.24
CA ALA A 107 -5.50 -2.02 13.86
C ALA A 107 -6.34 -1.52 15.04
N ALA A 108 -6.20 -2.16 16.20
CA ALA A 108 -6.91 -1.80 17.41
C ALA A 108 -6.58 -0.36 17.88
N ARG A 109 -5.29 0.03 17.90
CA ARG A 109 -4.90 1.41 18.24
C ARG A 109 -5.45 2.43 17.25
N ARG A 110 -5.41 2.14 15.95
CA ARG A 110 -5.85 3.08 14.92
C ARG A 110 -7.36 3.31 14.97
N VAL A 111 -8.15 2.24 15.07
CA VAL A 111 -9.61 2.33 15.18
C VAL A 111 -10.03 3.00 16.49
N SER A 112 -9.32 2.75 17.59
CA SER A 112 -9.56 3.45 18.86
C SER A 112 -9.32 4.96 18.75
N ALA A 113 -8.25 5.36 18.04
CA ALA A 113 -7.97 6.77 17.78
C ALA A 113 -9.05 7.41 16.88
N MET A 114 -9.46 6.72 15.81
CA MET A 114 -10.54 7.20 14.92
C MET A 114 -11.87 7.35 15.67
N LYS A 115 -12.20 6.43 16.58
CA LYS A 115 -13.38 6.53 17.44
C LYS A 115 -13.29 7.75 18.38
N ALA A 116 -12.12 8.03 18.93
CA ALA A 116 -11.89 9.20 19.78
C ALA A 116 -11.94 10.52 19.00
N GLU A 117 -11.45 10.53 17.75
CA GLU A 117 -11.55 11.67 16.83
C GLU A 117 -13.01 11.95 16.44
N ALA A 118 -13.77 10.91 16.11
CA ALA A 118 -15.18 11.03 15.75
C ALA A 118 -16.07 11.49 16.91
N ALA A 119 -15.71 11.17 18.16
CA ALA A 119 -16.43 11.62 19.36
C ALA A 119 -16.12 13.06 19.77
N ARG A 120 -15.13 13.71 19.12
CA ARG A 120 -14.73 15.10 19.38
C ARG A 120 -15.37 16.10 18.41
N CYS A 121 -16.10 15.64 17.41
CA CYS A 121 -16.98 16.45 16.55
C CYS A 121 -18.42 16.35 17.04
#